data_AF-A0A0J1FMV2-F1
#
_entry.id   AF-A0A0J1FMV2-F1
#
_cell.length_a   1.000
_cell.length_b   1.000
_cell.length_c   1.000
_cell.angle_alpha   90.00
_cell.angle_beta   90.00
_cell.angle_gamma   90.00
#
_symmetry.space_group_name_H-M   'P 1'
#
loop_
_entity.id
_entity.type
_entity.pdbx_description
1 polymer ?
#
loop_
_entity_poly.entity_id
_entity_poly.type
_entity_poly.pdbx_seq_one_letter_code
_entity_poly.pdbx_strand_id
1 'polypeptide(L)'
;MERRTLYYWAKMYALQMQEGMGYKELAKTITINILDFNFVRETRNYHSVFRLFEKDEGFELSDALEIHFMELPKLLVKWRE
;
A
#
# COMPACT_ATOMS: atom_id res chain seq x y z
N MET A 1 -8.34 -5.09 -7.73
CA MET A 1 -7.86 -5.07 -6.32
C MET A 1 -7.56 -3.65 -5.85
N GLU A 2 -6.96 -2.81 -6.68
CA GLU A 2 -6.67 -1.39 -6.39
C GLU A 2 -7.80 -0.65 -5.66
N ARG A 3 -8.99 -0.54 -6.26
CA ARG A 3 -10.12 0.20 -5.66
C ARG A 3 -10.51 -0.30 -4.27
N ARG A 4 -10.47 -1.62 -4.06
CA ARG A 4 -10.79 -2.23 -2.76
C ARG A 4 -9.74 -1.89 -1.71
N THR A 5 -8.45 -1.94 -2.08
CA THR A 5 -7.36 -1.63 -1.16
C THR A 5 -7.36 -0.14 -0.80
N LEU A 6 -7.61 0.74 -1.77
CA LEU A 6 -7.73 2.18 -1.55
C LEU A 6 -8.93 2.51 -0.66
N TYR A 7 -10.07 1.85 -0.87
CA TYR A 7 -11.24 2.00 0.00
C TYR A 7 -10.94 1.66 1.46
N TYR A 8 -10.28 0.51 1.70
CA TYR A 8 -9.93 0.12 3.08
C TYR A 8 -8.87 1.03 3.69
N TRP A 9 -7.85 1.42 2.93
CA TRP A 9 -6.86 2.40 3.37
C TRP A 9 -7.54 3.71 3.80
N ALA A 10 -8.39 4.28 2.94
CA ALA A 10 -9.08 5.54 3.21
C ALA A 10 -9.99 5.43 4.44
N LYS A 11 -10.69 4.31 4.59
CA LYS A 11 -11.50 4.03 5.77
C LYS A 11 -10.66 3.98 7.04
N MET A 12 -9.53 3.25 7.03
CA MET A 12 -8.63 3.17 8.19
C MET A 12 -8.03 4.51 8.55
N TYR A 13 -7.59 5.29 7.55
CA TYR A 13 -7.03 6.63 7.75
C TYR A 13 -8.07 7.58 8.35
N ALA A 14 -9.29 7.58 7.82
CA ALA A 14 -10.38 8.41 8.34
C ALA A 14 -10.82 8.01 9.76
N LEU A 15 -10.81 6.71 10.08
CA LEU A 15 -11.19 6.21 11.41
C LEU A 15 -10.25 6.65 12.54
N GLN A 16 -9.04 7.12 12.22
CA GLN A 16 -8.14 7.69 13.22
C GLN A 16 -8.65 9.02 13.77
N MET A 17 -9.45 9.75 12.98
CA MET A 17 -9.90 11.09 13.35
C MET A 17 -10.91 11.04 14.49
N GLN A 18 -10.67 11.85 15.52
CA GLN A 18 -11.55 12.02 16.67
C GLN A 18 -11.98 13.48 16.82
N GLU A 19 -13.10 13.72 17.51
CA GLU A 19 -13.57 15.09 17.76
C GLU A 19 -12.50 15.89 18.52
N GLY A 20 -12.15 17.06 17.99
CA GLY A 20 -11.10 17.92 18.57
C GLY A 20 -9.66 17.57 18.17
N MET A 21 -9.42 16.48 17.45
CA MET A 21 -8.08 16.09 16.97
C MET A 21 -7.66 16.95 15.76
N GLY A 22 -6.39 17.37 15.72
CA GLY A 22 -5.81 18.05 14.57
C GLY A 22 -5.36 17.09 13.48
N TYR A 23 -5.49 17.49 12.20
CA TYR A 23 -5.04 16.66 11.05
C TYR A 23 -3.56 16.28 11.07
N LYS A 24 -2.71 17.05 11.77
CA LYS A 24 -1.28 16.75 11.92
C LYS A 24 -1.01 15.52 12.80
N GLU A 25 -2.00 15.07 13.54
CA GLU A 25 -1.92 13.91 14.44
C GLU A 25 -2.27 12.60 13.72
N LEU A 26 -2.77 12.66 12.48
CA LEU A 26 -3.03 11.47 11.67
C LEU A 26 -1.73 10.71 11.41
N ALA A 27 -1.73 9.43 11.77
CA ALA A 27 -0.59 8.55 11.62
C ALA A 27 -0.56 7.88 10.24
N LYS A 28 0.64 7.54 9.80
CA LYS A 28 0.87 6.70 8.62
C LYS A 28 -0.01 5.45 8.67
N THR A 29 -0.74 5.22 7.58
CA THR A 29 -1.57 4.02 7.41
C THR A 29 -0.98 3.12 6.34
N ILE A 30 -0.71 1.87 6.72
CA ILE A 30 -0.13 0.84 5.87
C ILE A 30 -1.18 -0.23 5.59
N THR A 31 -1.43 -0.52 4.31
CA THR A 31 -2.31 -1.61 3.91
C THR A 31 -1.48 -2.75 3.32
N ILE A 32 -1.63 -3.97 3.84
CA ILE A 32 -0.92 -5.16 3.35
C ILE A 32 -1.91 -6.11 2.70
N ASN A 33 -1.75 -6.33 1.39
CA ASN A 33 -2.54 -7.29 0.62
C ASN A 33 -1.73 -8.56 0.40
N ILE A 34 -2.16 -9.66 0.99
CA ILE A 34 -1.56 -10.99 0.78
C ILE A 34 -2.44 -11.73 -0.24
N LEU A 35 -1.85 -12.11 -1.38
CA LEU A 35 -2.57 -12.65 -2.53
C LEU A 35 -2.02 -14.03 -2.93
N ASP A 36 -2.92 -14.94 -3.28
CA ASP A 36 -2.64 -16.26 -3.84
C ASP A 36 -2.55 -16.27 -5.39
N PHE A 37 -2.55 -15.08 -6.02
CA PHE A 37 -2.42 -14.89 -7.46
C PHE A 37 -1.50 -13.70 -7.80
N ASN A 38 -1.07 -13.62 -9.06
CA ASN A 38 -0.26 -12.52 -9.58
C ASN A 38 -1.16 -11.33 -9.98
N PHE A 39 -1.01 -10.22 -9.26
CA PHE A 39 -1.68 -8.95 -9.48
C PHE A 39 -0.76 -7.92 -10.16
N VAL A 40 0.46 -7.71 -9.64
CA VAL A 40 1.40 -6.70 -10.18
C VAL A 40 2.25 -7.37 -11.25
N ARG A 41 2.03 -7.10 -12.53
CA ARG A 41 2.67 -7.86 -13.63
C ARG A 41 3.99 -7.25 -14.08
N GLU A 42 4.24 -6.00 -13.72
CA GLU A 42 5.39 -5.19 -14.09
C GLU A 42 6.68 -5.66 -13.40
N THR A 43 6.56 -6.44 -12.31
CA THR A 43 7.70 -6.94 -11.55
C THR A 43 7.60 -8.43 -11.23
N ARG A 44 8.76 -9.09 -11.19
CA ARG A 44 8.90 -10.48 -10.71
C ARG A 44 9.02 -10.57 -9.18
N ASN A 45 9.16 -9.44 -8.49
CA ASN A 45 9.24 -9.42 -7.03
C ASN A 45 7.93 -9.89 -6.42
N TYR A 46 8.03 -10.72 -5.38
CA TYR A 46 6.86 -11.18 -4.61
C TYR A 46 6.28 -10.09 -3.71
N HIS A 47 7.08 -9.08 -3.37
CA HIS A 47 6.68 -7.97 -2.52
C HIS A 47 6.86 -6.66 -3.30
N SER A 48 5.75 -5.93 -3.47
CA SER A 48 5.72 -4.60 -4.08
C SER A 48 5.15 -3.59 -3.09
N VAL A 49 5.71 -2.38 -3.07
CA VAL A 49 5.30 -1.27 -2.21
C VAL A 49 4.94 -0.08 -3.09
N PHE A 50 3.77 0.52 -2.85
CA PHE A 50 3.27 1.69 -3.54
C PHE A 50 3.05 2.83 -2.55
N ARG A 51 3.46 4.04 -2.94
CA ARG A 51 3.28 5.31 -2.21
C ARG A 51 2.83 6.42 -3.16
N LEU A 52 2.55 7.60 -2.62
CA LEU A 52 2.13 8.78 -3.39
C LEU A 52 3.32 9.63 -3.80
N PHE A 53 3.55 9.72 -5.11
CA PHE A 53 4.62 10.53 -5.69
C PHE A 53 4.03 11.63 -6.56
N GLU A 54 4.70 12.78 -6.57
CA GLU A 54 4.52 13.79 -7.61
C GLU A 54 4.90 13.16 -8.97
N LYS A 55 4.16 13.54 -10.01
CA LYS A 55 4.15 12.83 -11.30
C LYS A 55 5.40 13.11 -12.13
N ASP A 56 5.90 14.33 -12.14
CA ASP A 56 6.89 14.80 -13.11
C ASP A 56 8.33 14.73 -12.55
N GLU A 57 8.52 15.08 -11.28
CA GLU A 57 9.81 15.09 -10.57
C GLU A 57 9.99 13.86 -9.67
N GLY A 58 8.91 13.15 -9.32
CA GLY A 58 8.98 11.86 -8.61
C GLY A 58 9.28 11.96 -7.12
N PHE A 59 9.14 13.13 -6.48
CA PHE A 59 9.27 13.26 -5.03
C PHE A 59 8.01 12.78 -4.30
N GLU A 60 8.18 12.28 -3.08
CA GLU A 60 7.08 11.75 -2.28
C GLU A 60 6.24 12.89 -1.68
N LEU A 61 4.91 12.85 -1.83
CA LEU A 61 4.02 13.87 -1.27
C LEU A 61 3.95 13.79 0.25
N SER A 62 3.86 12.58 0.78
CA SER A 62 3.76 12.27 2.21
C SER A 62 3.94 10.77 2.42
N ASP A 63 4.48 10.39 3.58
CA ASP A 63 4.61 9.02 4.04
C ASP A 63 3.30 8.43 4.62
N ALA A 64 2.20 9.19 4.60
CA ALA A 64 0.92 8.80 5.21
C ALA A 64 0.26 7.56 4.57
N LEU A 65 0.52 7.30 3.27
CA LEU A 65 -0.05 6.20 2.51
C LEU A 65 1.05 5.23 2.06
N GLU A 66 0.92 3.97 2.48
CA GLU A 66 1.75 2.89 1.97
C GLU A 66 0.89 1.64 1.70
N ILE A 67 1.02 1.08 0.49
CA ILE A 67 0.25 -0.10 0.06
C ILE A 67 1.22 -1.19 -0.34
N HIS A 68 1.13 -2.33 0.33
CA HIS A 68 1.93 -3.51 0.07
C HIS A 68 1.10 -4.55 -0.67
N PHE A 69 1.70 -5.17 -1.67
CA PHE A 69 1.23 -6.40 -2.30
C PHE A 69 2.27 -7.49 -2.07
N MET A 70 1.85 -8.56 -1.40
CA MET A 70 2.61 -9.79 -1.19
C MET A 70 1.95 -10.92 -1.99
N GLU A 71 2.59 -11.32 -3.09
CA GLU A 71 2.07 -12.31 -4.05
C GLU A 71 2.74 -13.66 -3.79
N LEU A 72 2.01 -14.57 -3.13
CA LEU A 72 2.51 -15.89 -2.71
C LEU A 72 3.04 -16.74 -3.87
N PRO A 73 2.44 -16.78 -5.08
CA PRO A 73 2.99 -17.57 -6.18
C PRO A 73 4.42 -17.16 -6.56
N LYS A 74 4.74 -15.87 -6.54
CA LYS A 74 6.09 -15.36 -6.85
C LYS A 74 7.08 -15.70 -5.74
N LEU A 75 6.62 -15.66 -4.48
CA LEU A 75 7.43 -16.06 -3.33
C LEU A 75 7.82 -17.54 -3.41
N LEU A 76 6.87 -18.41 -3.77
CA LEU A 76 7.11 -19.84 -3.91
C LEU A 76 8.07 -20.18 -5.06
N VAL A 77 8.02 -19.45 -6.17
CA VAL A 77 9.00 -19.58 -7.25
C VAL A 77 10.39 -19.22 -6.74
N LYS A 78 10.53 -18.05 -6.11
CA LYS A 78 11.81 -17.57 -5.54
C LYS A 78 12.38 -18.51 -4.47
N TRP A 79 11.54 -19.17 -3.69
CA TRP A 79 12.00 -20.08 -2.63
C TRP A 79 12.52 -21.43 -3.14
N ARG A 80 12.16 -21.79 -4.37
CA ARG A 80 12.62 -23.02 -5.04
C ARG A 80 13.89 -22.82 -5.86
N GLU A 81 14.32 -21.57 -6.03
CA GLU A 81 15.61 -21.18 -6.61
C GLU A 81 16.69 -21.19 -5.52
#